data_AF-A0A7C5YR40-F1
#
_entry.id   AF-A0A7C5YR40-F1
#
_cell.length_a   1.000
_cell.length_b   1.000
_cell.length_c   1.000
_cell.angle_alpha   90.00
_cell.angle_beta   90.00
_cell.angle_gamma   90.00
#
_symmetry.space_group_name_H-M   'P 1'
#
loop_
_entity.id
_entity.type
_entity.pdbx_description
1 polymer ?
#
loop_
_entity_poly.entity_id
_entity_poly.type
_entity_poly.pdbx_seq_one_letter_code
_entity_poly.pdbx_strand_id
1 'polypeptide(L)'
;MVQVDVFWSFAFGAGFASAAMRQLKNQDKPFESKFFVKTLLYLSIFFVPSGATLLWGFPEWETMQVGRYQTIPAWLVMLFTLTNVTQGILGYWLAYLLIRRNNFYGAFLLTGLGYFCMFFILVHGWDGTGYQRFFYSCSDWGARQCVQLWQPREVSWQAVLDWLSWLKSPVAVTLYAMGVVMLPIVFYWMSDWIKKGYQLGEVANKDRAEKLSRLTIVFILMRLVFIHCLGSAIVASLLIHGFTKLLNSTALGWILGLLVFIVLLYFIMIKRLGLWEVNKITLQK
;
A
#
# COMPACT_ATOMS: atom_id res chain seq x y z
N MET A 1 4.90 -8.18 -8.06
CA MET A 1 3.67 -7.82 -7.35
C MET A 1 3.37 -8.75 -6.17
N VAL A 2 3.62 -10.07 -6.23
CA VAL A 2 3.50 -10.99 -5.07
C VAL A 2 4.13 -10.42 -3.78
N GLN A 3 5.30 -9.79 -3.88
CA GLN A 3 5.99 -9.12 -2.76
C GLN A 3 5.27 -7.85 -2.27
N VAL A 4 4.64 -7.13 -3.18
CA VAL A 4 3.87 -5.90 -2.96
C VAL A 4 2.60 -6.18 -2.16
N ASP A 5 1.90 -7.28 -2.47
CA ASP A 5 0.62 -7.61 -1.82
C ASP A 5 0.75 -7.94 -0.33
N VAL A 6 1.89 -8.48 0.09
CA VAL A 6 2.20 -8.68 1.51
C VAL A 6 2.11 -7.37 2.28
N PHE A 7 2.75 -6.32 1.77
CA PHE A 7 2.73 -5.00 2.40
C PHE A 7 1.39 -4.30 2.22
N TRP A 8 0.71 -4.55 1.10
CA TRP A 8 -0.61 -3.97 0.86
C TRP A 8 -1.67 -4.56 1.79
N SER A 9 -1.67 -5.87 1.99
CA SER A 9 -2.55 -6.54 2.95
C SER A 9 -2.27 -6.06 4.37
N PHE A 10 -0.99 -5.98 4.74
CA PHE A 10 -0.58 -5.41 6.02
C PHE A 10 -1.14 -3.99 6.21
N ALA A 11 -1.06 -3.15 5.17
CA ALA A 11 -1.60 -1.80 5.19
C ALA A 11 -3.14 -1.79 5.32
N PHE A 12 -3.87 -2.71 4.68
CA PHE A 12 -5.31 -2.85 4.87
C PHE A 12 -5.66 -3.21 6.31
N GLY A 13 -4.99 -4.21 6.87
CA GLY A 13 -5.20 -4.61 8.27
C GLY A 13 -4.94 -3.46 9.24
N ALA A 14 -3.77 -2.83 9.13
CA ALA A 14 -3.41 -1.69 9.96
C ALA A 14 -4.36 -0.51 9.74
N GLY A 15 -4.77 -0.24 8.50
CA GLY A 15 -5.68 0.84 8.14
C GLY A 15 -7.08 0.66 8.72
N PHE A 16 -7.63 -0.55 8.65
CA PHE A 16 -8.93 -0.87 9.23
C PHE A 16 -8.93 -0.77 10.76
N ALA A 17 -7.89 -1.29 11.42
CA ALA A 17 -7.73 -1.10 12.87
C ALA A 17 -7.60 0.39 13.24
N SER A 18 -6.77 1.14 12.50
CA SER A 18 -6.57 2.59 12.70
C SER A 18 -7.86 3.38 12.51
N ALA A 19 -8.68 3.03 11.51
CA ALA A 19 -9.98 3.66 11.29
C ALA A 19 -10.97 3.38 12.44
N ALA A 20 -10.89 2.20 13.06
CA ALA A 20 -11.70 1.80 14.20
C ALA A 20 -11.04 2.07 15.57
N MET A 21 -9.99 2.90 15.61
CA MET A 21 -9.14 3.06 16.80
C MET A 21 -9.89 3.43 18.08
N ARG A 22 -10.93 4.28 17.99
CA ARG A 22 -11.68 4.71 19.18
C ARG A 22 -12.58 3.61 19.72
N GLN A 23 -13.15 2.80 18.83
CA GLN A 23 -13.95 1.64 19.19
C GLN A 23 -13.08 0.50 19.74
N LEU A 24 -11.87 0.36 19.21
CA LEU A 24 -10.92 -0.69 19.62
C LEU A 24 -10.14 -0.36 20.88
N LYS A 25 -10.04 0.92 21.27
CA LYS A 25 -9.30 1.38 22.46
C LYS A 25 -9.67 0.57 23.72
N ASN A 26 -10.96 0.33 23.93
CA ASN A 26 -11.47 -0.34 25.13
C ASN A 26 -11.88 -1.80 24.84
N GLN A 27 -11.53 -2.34 23.68
CA GLN A 27 -11.86 -3.72 23.32
C GLN A 27 -10.76 -4.66 23.81
N ASP A 28 -11.08 -5.60 24.70
CA ASP A 28 -10.11 -6.59 25.22
C ASP A 28 -9.83 -7.75 24.27
N LYS A 29 -10.84 -8.12 23.48
CA LYS A 29 -10.72 -9.21 22.52
C LYS A 29 -10.77 -8.65 21.09
N PRO A 30 -9.63 -8.28 20.48
CA PRO A 30 -9.62 -7.63 19.17
C PRO A 30 -10.13 -8.56 18.07
N PHE A 31 -9.81 -9.85 18.16
CA PHE A 31 -10.16 -10.87 17.17
C PHE A 31 -11.65 -11.29 17.20
N GLU A 32 -12.36 -11.00 18.29
CA GLU A 32 -13.81 -11.20 18.39
C GLU A 32 -14.58 -9.93 17.95
N SER A 33 -13.87 -8.84 17.63
CA SER A 33 -14.52 -7.59 17.25
C SER A 33 -15.10 -7.64 15.83
N LYS A 34 -16.23 -6.97 15.63
CA LYS A 34 -16.82 -6.80 14.28
C LYS A 34 -15.87 -6.17 13.26
N PHE A 35 -14.90 -5.38 13.73
CA PHE A 35 -13.91 -4.70 12.86
C PHE A 35 -12.87 -5.70 12.36
N PHE A 36 -12.40 -6.59 13.23
CA PHE A 36 -11.52 -7.68 12.82
C PHE A 36 -12.23 -8.66 11.89
N VAL A 37 -13.45 -9.09 12.23
CA VAL A 37 -14.23 -10.00 11.37
C VAL A 37 -14.43 -9.39 9.97
N LYS A 38 -14.80 -8.11 9.89
CA LYS A 38 -14.91 -7.41 8.60
C LYS A 38 -13.58 -7.31 7.85
N THR A 39 -12.47 -7.08 8.55
CA THR A 39 -11.13 -7.08 7.96
C THR A 39 -10.80 -8.45 7.37
N LEU A 40 -11.02 -9.52 8.13
CA LEU A 40 -10.79 -10.89 7.70
C LEU A 40 -11.65 -11.26 6.49
N LEU A 41 -12.94 -10.91 6.52
CA LEU A 41 -13.85 -11.12 5.39
C LEU A 41 -13.41 -10.34 4.16
N TYR A 42 -13.00 -9.09 4.31
CA TYR A 42 -12.49 -8.29 3.19
C TYR A 42 -11.26 -8.93 2.56
N LEU A 43 -10.30 -9.34 3.38
CA LEU A 43 -9.08 -10.00 2.92
C LEU A 43 -9.40 -11.32 2.21
N SER A 44 -10.28 -12.14 2.79
CA SER A 44 -10.56 -13.49 2.29
C SER A 44 -11.49 -13.53 1.09
N ILE A 45 -12.45 -12.61 0.99
CA ILE A 45 -13.47 -12.59 -0.07
C ILE A 45 -13.04 -11.72 -1.25
N PHE A 46 -12.36 -10.60 -0.98
CA PHE A 46 -12.04 -9.64 -2.03
C PHE A 46 -10.54 -9.61 -2.34
N PHE A 47 -9.69 -9.28 -1.36
CA PHE A 47 -8.28 -9.00 -1.63
C PHE A 47 -7.46 -10.22 -2.07
N VAL A 48 -7.60 -11.35 -1.38
CA VAL A 48 -6.85 -12.57 -1.72
C VAL A 48 -7.35 -13.16 -3.03
N PRO A 49 -8.67 -13.31 -3.28
CA PRO A 49 -9.16 -13.77 -4.58
C PRO A 49 -8.77 -12.84 -5.74
N SER A 50 -8.76 -11.51 -5.52
CA SER A 50 -8.30 -10.57 -6.56
C SER A 50 -6.83 -10.77 -6.89
N GLY A 51 -5.97 -10.89 -5.88
CA GLY A 51 -4.55 -11.18 -6.08
C GLY A 51 -4.32 -12.54 -6.75
N ALA A 52 -5.07 -13.57 -6.36
CA ALA A 52 -4.96 -14.90 -6.97
C ALA A 52 -5.39 -14.88 -8.44
N THR A 53 -6.40 -14.07 -8.78
CA THR A 53 -6.84 -13.86 -10.16
C THR A 53 -5.75 -13.16 -10.99
N LEU A 54 -5.08 -12.15 -10.42
CA LEU A 54 -3.95 -11.49 -11.09
C LEU A 54 -2.75 -12.43 -11.27
N LEU A 55 -2.41 -13.22 -10.25
CA LEU A 55 -1.35 -14.21 -10.32
C LEU A 55 -1.62 -15.28 -11.38
N TRP A 56 -2.87 -15.71 -11.49
CA TRP A 56 -3.28 -16.70 -12.48
C TRP A 56 -3.33 -16.13 -13.89
N GLY A 57 -3.91 -14.94 -14.05
CA GLY A 57 -4.11 -14.30 -15.35
C GLY A 57 -2.84 -13.65 -15.92
N PHE A 58 -1.96 -13.13 -15.06
CA PHE A 58 -0.79 -12.33 -15.43
C PHE A 58 0.44 -12.71 -14.58
N PRO A 59 0.88 -13.99 -14.60
CA PRO A 59 1.94 -14.47 -13.73
C PRO A 59 3.27 -13.73 -13.89
N GLU A 60 3.65 -13.33 -15.12
CA GLU A 60 4.86 -12.54 -15.32
C GLU A 60 4.75 -11.18 -14.63
N TRP A 61 3.66 -10.45 -14.86
CA TRP A 61 3.44 -9.17 -14.20
C TRP A 61 3.39 -9.31 -12.67
N GLU A 62 2.64 -10.31 -12.21
CA GLU A 62 2.44 -10.54 -10.79
C GLU A 62 3.76 -10.88 -10.08
N THR A 63 4.71 -11.50 -10.77
CA THR A 63 6.02 -11.85 -10.21
C THR A 63 7.13 -10.83 -10.54
N MET A 64 6.79 -9.61 -10.99
CA MET A 64 7.77 -8.61 -11.46
C MET A 64 8.68 -9.14 -12.58
N GLN A 65 8.11 -9.91 -13.50
CA GLN A 65 8.74 -10.49 -14.69
C GLN A 65 9.77 -11.61 -14.38
N VAL A 66 9.66 -12.27 -13.22
CA VAL A 66 10.60 -13.35 -12.80
C VAL A 66 10.00 -14.75 -13.05
N GLY A 67 8.74 -14.95 -12.66
CA GLY A 67 8.01 -16.20 -12.86
C GLY A 67 7.18 -16.17 -14.12
N ARG A 68 6.85 -17.36 -14.66
CA ARG A 68 5.92 -17.54 -15.77
C ARG A 68 4.87 -18.57 -15.40
N TYR A 69 3.79 -18.62 -16.17
CA TYR A 69 2.71 -19.58 -15.94
C TYR A 69 3.20 -21.03 -15.78
N GLN A 70 4.18 -21.45 -16.58
CA GLN A 70 4.73 -22.82 -16.60
C GLN A 70 5.77 -23.06 -15.50
N THR A 71 6.32 -22.00 -14.90
CA THR A 71 7.46 -22.10 -13.97
C THR A 71 7.09 -21.71 -12.55
N ILE A 72 5.95 -21.03 -12.33
CA ILE A 72 5.49 -20.69 -10.99
C ILE A 72 5.11 -21.97 -10.25
N PRO A 73 5.80 -22.29 -9.14
CA PRO A 73 5.49 -23.49 -8.39
C PRO A 73 4.22 -23.30 -7.55
N ALA A 74 3.43 -24.36 -7.39
CA ALA A 74 2.17 -24.32 -6.65
C ALA A 74 2.33 -23.84 -5.19
N TRP A 75 3.46 -24.18 -4.55
CA TRP A 75 3.74 -23.72 -3.19
C TRP A 75 3.87 -22.20 -3.08
N LEU A 76 4.33 -21.52 -4.14
CA LEU A 76 4.44 -20.06 -4.16
C LEU A 76 3.04 -19.42 -4.20
N VAL A 77 2.13 -20.00 -4.98
CA VAL A 77 0.72 -19.59 -5.04
C VAL A 77 0.05 -19.79 -3.68
N MET A 78 0.27 -20.94 -3.05
CA MET A 78 -0.22 -21.21 -1.69
C MET A 78 0.34 -20.19 -0.70
N LEU A 79 1.66 -19.95 -0.68
CA LEU A 79 2.26 -18.97 0.22
C LEU A 79 1.70 -17.58 -0.04
N PHE A 80 1.55 -17.15 -1.29
CA PHE A 80 0.96 -15.87 -1.64
C PHE A 80 -0.45 -15.68 -1.05
N THR A 81 -1.33 -16.68 -1.20
CA THR A 81 -2.68 -16.60 -0.64
C THR A 81 -2.66 -16.59 0.90
N LEU A 82 -1.80 -17.40 1.52
CA LEU A 82 -1.64 -17.49 2.96
C LEU A 82 -1.07 -16.20 3.56
N THR A 83 -0.01 -15.65 2.96
CA THR A 83 0.65 -14.44 3.45
C THR A 83 -0.28 -13.24 3.35
N ASN A 84 -1.05 -13.12 2.27
CA ASN A 84 -2.02 -12.03 2.15
C ASN A 84 -3.09 -12.06 3.24
N VAL A 85 -3.49 -13.20 3.79
CA VAL A 85 -4.38 -13.21 4.97
C VAL A 85 -3.60 -12.89 6.25
N THR A 86 -2.50 -13.59 6.49
CA THR A 86 -1.75 -13.51 7.75
C THR A 86 -1.11 -12.14 7.97
N GLN A 87 -0.66 -11.47 6.91
CA GLN A 87 -0.04 -10.15 6.98
C GLN A 87 -1.07 -9.05 7.25
N GLY A 88 -2.30 -9.20 6.74
CA GLY A 88 -3.41 -8.32 7.12
C GLY A 88 -3.83 -8.51 8.59
N ILE A 89 -3.85 -9.75 9.09
CA ILE A 89 -4.06 -10.02 10.52
C ILE A 89 -2.96 -9.39 11.36
N LEU A 90 -1.70 -9.53 10.94
CA LEU A 90 -0.54 -8.94 11.63
C LEU A 90 -0.63 -7.41 11.66
N GLY A 91 -0.91 -6.78 10.52
CA GLY A 91 -1.09 -5.32 10.43
C GLY A 91 -2.20 -4.81 11.35
N TYR A 92 -3.35 -5.52 11.37
CA TYR A 92 -4.46 -5.21 12.28
C TYR A 92 -4.03 -5.32 13.74
N TRP A 93 -3.36 -6.41 14.12
CA TRP A 93 -2.95 -6.67 15.49
C TRP A 93 -1.92 -5.65 16.00
N LEU A 94 -0.89 -5.34 15.21
CA LEU A 94 0.12 -4.35 15.57
C LEU A 94 -0.48 -2.95 15.72
N ALA A 95 -1.38 -2.55 14.82
CA ALA A 95 -2.11 -1.30 14.96
C ALA A 95 -2.97 -1.29 16.24
N TYR A 96 -3.65 -2.39 16.55
CA TYR A 96 -4.40 -2.56 17.79
C TYR A 96 -3.51 -2.39 19.04
N LEU A 97 -2.31 -2.97 19.07
CA LEU A 97 -1.38 -2.80 20.19
C LEU A 97 -0.99 -1.33 20.41
N LEU A 98 -0.80 -0.56 19.34
CA LEU A 98 -0.53 0.88 19.43
C LEU A 98 -1.76 1.65 19.92
N ILE A 99 -2.95 1.29 19.44
CA ILE A 99 -4.23 1.87 19.86
C ILE A 99 -4.47 1.66 21.35
N ARG A 100 -4.20 0.47 21.90
CA ARG A 100 -4.29 0.16 23.34
C ARG A 100 -3.37 1.03 24.20
N ARG A 101 -2.27 1.52 23.62
CA ARG A 101 -1.33 2.45 24.25
C ARG A 101 -1.70 3.93 24.01
N ASN A 102 -2.91 4.22 23.52
CA ASN A 102 -3.36 5.55 23.09
C ASN A 102 -2.51 6.20 21.97
N ASN A 103 -1.68 5.42 21.27
CA ASN A 103 -0.84 5.90 20.17
C ASN A 103 -1.55 5.77 18.83
N PHE A 104 -2.61 6.57 18.63
CA PHE A 104 -3.40 6.56 17.40
C PHE A 104 -2.61 7.03 16.18
N TYR A 105 -1.75 8.04 16.38
CA TYR A 105 -0.85 8.51 15.33
C TYR A 105 0.09 7.39 14.85
N GLY A 106 0.68 6.63 15.78
CA GLY A 106 1.51 5.47 15.46
C GLY A 106 0.77 4.38 14.69
N ALA A 107 -0.51 4.13 14.99
CA ALA A 107 -1.31 3.17 14.24
C ALA A 107 -1.50 3.58 12.76
N PHE A 108 -1.77 4.87 12.51
CA PHE A 108 -1.83 5.40 11.14
C PHE A 108 -0.46 5.44 10.45
N LEU A 109 0.63 5.70 11.18
CA LEU A 109 1.98 5.57 10.64
C LEU A 109 2.27 4.14 10.20
N LEU A 110 1.79 3.14 10.93
CA LEU A 110 1.96 1.73 10.56
C LEU A 110 1.23 1.40 9.24
N THR A 111 0.04 1.97 9.06
CA THR A 111 -0.69 1.92 7.77
C THR A 111 0.14 2.56 6.66
N GLY A 112 0.68 3.75 6.92
CA GLY A 112 1.53 4.48 5.98
C GLY A 112 2.81 3.73 5.62
N LEU A 113 3.42 3.03 6.59
CA LEU A 113 4.61 2.21 6.38
C LEU A 113 4.32 1.05 5.43
N GLY A 114 3.20 0.35 5.59
CA GLY A 114 2.77 -0.71 4.66
C GLY A 114 2.63 -0.19 3.23
N TYR A 115 1.90 0.92 3.04
CA TYR A 115 1.77 1.56 1.72
C TYR A 115 3.11 2.07 1.18
N PHE A 116 4.00 2.60 2.02
CA PHE A 116 5.33 3.02 1.60
C PHE A 116 6.15 1.83 1.08
N CYS A 117 6.23 0.72 1.82
CA CYS A 117 6.94 -0.48 1.38
C CYS A 117 6.36 -1.04 0.08
N MET A 118 5.04 -1.07 -0.03
CA MET A 118 4.31 -1.45 -1.25
C MET A 118 4.76 -0.59 -2.45
N PHE A 119 4.68 0.74 -2.34
CA PHE A 119 5.09 1.64 -3.42
C PHE A 119 6.60 1.63 -3.67
N PHE A 120 7.42 1.42 -2.65
CA PHE A 120 8.86 1.35 -2.81
C PHE A 120 9.26 0.16 -3.68
N ILE A 121 8.65 -1.01 -3.48
CA ILE A 121 8.86 -2.17 -4.34
C ILE A 121 8.35 -1.91 -5.76
N LEU A 122 7.20 -1.25 -5.90
CA LEU A 122 6.65 -0.88 -7.22
C LEU A 122 7.55 0.09 -7.99
N VAL A 123 8.11 1.09 -7.32
CA VAL A 123 8.90 2.14 -7.96
C VAL A 123 10.34 1.69 -8.17
N HIS A 124 10.98 1.16 -7.13
CA HIS A 124 12.40 0.83 -7.15
C HIS A 124 12.64 -0.63 -7.55
N GLY A 125 11.86 -1.58 -7.02
CA GLY A 125 12.17 -3.00 -7.15
C GLY A 125 13.47 -3.38 -6.44
N TRP A 126 14.07 -4.52 -6.80
CA TRP A 126 15.35 -4.96 -6.23
C TRP A 126 16.58 -4.43 -7.00
N ASP A 127 16.40 -4.01 -8.25
CA ASP A 127 17.46 -3.60 -9.18
C ASP A 127 17.32 -2.16 -9.69
N GLY A 128 16.40 -1.36 -9.12
CA GLY A 128 16.11 0.01 -9.56
C GLY A 128 15.12 0.12 -10.73
N THR A 129 14.67 -1.02 -11.29
CA THR A 129 13.80 -1.04 -12.48
C THR A 129 12.33 -1.37 -12.17
N GLY A 130 11.92 -1.32 -10.90
CA GLY A 130 10.57 -1.68 -10.46
C GLY A 130 9.46 -1.03 -11.29
N TYR A 131 9.54 0.28 -11.50
CA TYR A 131 8.53 1.00 -12.28
C TYR A 131 8.46 0.54 -13.74
N GLN A 132 9.60 0.18 -14.34
CA GLN A 132 9.66 -0.34 -15.71
C GLN A 132 8.98 -1.71 -15.82
N ARG A 133 9.15 -2.56 -14.79
CA ARG A 133 8.50 -3.88 -14.71
C ARG A 133 6.99 -3.74 -14.47
N PHE A 134 6.57 -2.75 -13.68
CA PHE A 134 5.16 -2.46 -13.39
C PHE A 134 4.40 -2.00 -14.64
N PHE A 135 4.97 -1.04 -15.40
CA PHE A 135 4.38 -0.52 -16.64
C PHE A 135 4.58 -1.45 -17.85
N TYR A 136 5.14 -2.63 -17.65
CA TYR A 136 5.25 -3.64 -18.70
C TYR A 136 4.10 -4.64 -18.60
N SER A 137 3.30 -4.73 -19.66
CA SER A 137 2.23 -5.71 -19.79
C SER A 137 2.26 -6.32 -21.18
N CYS A 138 2.01 -7.62 -21.29
CA CYS A 138 1.76 -8.26 -22.58
C CYS A 138 0.51 -7.62 -23.21
N SER A 139 0.56 -7.29 -24.50
CA SER A 139 -0.43 -6.44 -25.17
C SER A 139 -1.74 -7.14 -25.54
N ASP A 140 -1.84 -8.46 -25.38
CA ASP A 140 -2.93 -9.22 -26.02
C ASP A 140 -3.86 -9.85 -24.98
N TRP A 141 -5.16 -9.55 -25.11
CA TRP A 141 -6.21 -10.20 -24.33
C TRP A 141 -6.20 -11.72 -24.59
N GLY A 142 -5.97 -12.50 -23.54
CA GLY A 142 -5.92 -13.97 -23.61
C GLY A 142 -4.54 -14.56 -23.92
N ALA A 143 -3.52 -13.75 -24.19
CA ALA A 143 -2.15 -14.23 -24.22
C ALA A 143 -1.68 -14.56 -22.80
N ARG A 144 -1.49 -15.85 -22.52
CA ARG A 144 -0.99 -16.34 -21.21
C ARG A 144 0.50 -16.10 -21.00
N GLN A 145 1.19 -15.56 -22.02
CA GLN A 145 2.62 -15.27 -22.01
C GLN A 145 2.94 -14.09 -22.92
N CYS A 146 3.97 -13.32 -22.54
CA CYS A 146 4.57 -12.35 -23.45
C CYS A 146 5.43 -13.07 -24.49
N VAL A 147 5.29 -12.68 -25.77
CA VAL A 147 6.17 -13.15 -26.85
C VAL A 147 7.61 -12.67 -26.67
N GLN A 148 7.80 -11.49 -26.08
CA GLN A 148 9.11 -10.95 -25.74
C GLN A 148 9.33 -10.93 -24.23
N LEU A 149 10.55 -11.22 -23.80
CA LEU A 149 10.95 -11.02 -22.41
C LEU A 149 11.07 -9.54 -22.09
N TRP A 150 10.69 -9.15 -20.87
CA TRP A 150 10.98 -7.83 -20.36
C TRP A 150 12.49 -7.56 -20.43
N GLN A 151 12.85 -6.36 -20.87
CA GLN A 151 14.23 -5.86 -20.90
C GLN A 151 14.24 -4.44 -20.34
N PRO A 152 15.30 -4.04 -19.62
CA PRO A 152 15.47 -2.65 -19.19
C PRO A 152 15.48 -1.73 -20.41
N ARG A 153 14.71 -0.65 -20.37
CA ARG A 153 14.68 0.34 -21.45
C ARG A 153 15.29 1.65 -20.98
N GLU A 154 16.01 2.31 -21.87
CA GLU A 154 16.41 3.69 -21.67
C GLU A 154 15.17 4.60 -21.61
N VAL A 155 15.23 5.60 -20.74
CA VAL A 155 14.14 6.56 -20.59
C VAL A 155 14.13 7.48 -21.82
N SER A 156 13.10 7.34 -22.64
CA SER A 156 12.86 8.14 -23.83
C SER A 156 11.40 8.57 -23.90
N TRP A 157 11.07 9.57 -24.71
CA TRP A 157 9.69 9.98 -24.92
C TRP A 157 8.81 8.84 -25.44
N GLN A 158 9.37 7.95 -26.28
CA GLN A 158 8.67 6.76 -26.73
C GLN A 158 8.36 5.81 -25.57
N ALA A 159 9.29 5.61 -24.64
CA ALA A 159 9.06 4.78 -23.45
C ALA A 159 7.91 5.35 -22.59
N VAL A 160 7.80 6.68 -22.47
CA VAL A 160 6.69 7.32 -21.75
C VAL A 160 5.35 7.07 -22.44
N LEU A 161 5.28 7.18 -23.77
CA LEU A 161 4.07 6.86 -24.53
C LEU A 161 3.69 5.38 -24.39
N ASP A 162 4.67 4.48 -24.42
CA ASP A 162 4.47 3.05 -24.17
C ASP A 162 3.92 2.81 -22.75
N TRP A 163 4.41 3.51 -21.73
CA TRP A 163 3.85 3.43 -20.36
C TRP A 163 2.42 3.96 -20.26
N LEU A 164 2.05 4.96 -21.06
CA LEU A 164 0.65 5.41 -21.13
C LEU A 164 -0.25 4.36 -21.78
N SER A 165 0.28 3.57 -22.73
CA SER A 165 -0.46 2.47 -23.34
C SER A 165 -0.82 1.37 -22.33
N TRP A 166 0.01 1.18 -21.29
CA TRP A 166 -0.26 0.24 -20.19
C TRP A 166 -1.59 0.50 -19.50
N LEU A 167 -2.08 1.75 -19.43
CA LEU A 167 -3.38 2.09 -18.83
C LEU A 167 -4.57 1.41 -19.52
N LYS A 168 -4.39 0.92 -20.76
CA LYS A 168 -5.38 0.16 -21.52
C LYS A 168 -5.10 -1.34 -21.55
N SER A 169 -4.05 -1.79 -20.88
CA SER A 169 -3.65 -3.20 -20.84
C SER A 169 -4.70 -4.06 -20.12
N PRO A 170 -4.74 -5.38 -20.41
CA PRO A 170 -5.61 -6.31 -19.67
C PRO A 170 -5.36 -6.27 -18.17
N VAL A 171 -4.11 -6.06 -17.74
CA VAL A 171 -3.73 -5.90 -16.33
C VAL A 171 -4.40 -4.66 -15.73
N ALA A 172 -4.23 -3.50 -16.36
CA ALA A 172 -4.80 -2.25 -15.86
C ALA A 172 -6.33 -2.31 -15.81
N VAL A 173 -6.98 -2.85 -16.84
CA VAL A 173 -8.44 -3.03 -16.87
C VAL A 173 -8.91 -3.96 -15.75
N THR A 174 -8.17 -5.04 -15.48
CA THR A 174 -8.47 -5.96 -14.37
C THR A 174 -8.34 -5.24 -13.01
N LEU A 175 -7.28 -4.45 -12.82
CA LEU A 175 -7.09 -3.64 -11.62
C LEU A 175 -8.21 -2.60 -11.44
N TYR A 176 -8.68 -1.98 -12.52
CA TYR A 176 -9.80 -1.04 -12.46
C TYR A 176 -11.10 -1.74 -12.06
N ALA A 177 -11.40 -2.90 -12.66
CA ALA A 177 -12.58 -3.68 -12.30
C ALA A 177 -12.57 -4.08 -10.82
N MET A 178 -11.43 -4.57 -10.33
CA MET A 178 -11.23 -4.89 -8.91
C MET A 178 -11.36 -3.64 -8.03
N GLY A 179 -10.72 -2.53 -8.43
CA GLY A 179 -10.74 -1.26 -7.72
C GLY A 179 -12.15 -0.67 -7.57
N VAL A 180 -12.98 -0.76 -8.61
CA VAL A 180 -14.39 -0.30 -8.59
C VAL A 180 -15.21 -1.04 -7.53
N VAL A 181 -14.90 -2.31 -7.25
CA VAL A 181 -15.60 -3.08 -6.20
C VAL A 181 -14.97 -2.83 -4.83
N MET A 182 -13.64 -2.91 -4.75
CA MET A 182 -12.92 -2.96 -3.48
C MET A 182 -12.76 -1.60 -2.82
N LEU A 183 -12.43 -0.55 -3.58
CA LEU A 183 -12.14 0.76 -3.03
C LEU A 183 -13.36 1.42 -2.37
N PRO A 184 -14.59 1.35 -2.94
CA PRO A 184 -15.76 1.88 -2.26
C PRO A 184 -16.01 1.23 -0.90
N ILE A 185 -15.79 -0.09 -0.79
CA ILE A 185 -15.95 -0.83 0.47
C ILE A 185 -14.94 -0.33 1.51
N VAL A 186 -13.66 -0.25 1.14
CA VAL A 186 -12.59 0.22 2.02
C VAL A 186 -12.88 1.62 2.52
N PHE A 187 -13.13 2.56 1.61
CA PHE A 187 -13.33 3.96 1.95
C PHE A 187 -14.62 4.19 2.72
N TYR A 188 -15.70 3.48 2.39
CA TYR A 188 -16.94 3.56 3.14
C TYR A 188 -16.73 3.07 4.57
N TRP A 189 -16.13 1.88 4.78
CA TRP A 189 -15.90 1.35 6.13
C TRP A 189 -14.95 2.23 6.93
N MET A 190 -13.80 2.61 6.37
CA MET A 190 -12.83 3.44 7.09
C MET A 190 -13.44 4.80 7.47
N SER A 191 -14.10 5.49 6.53
CA SER A 191 -14.72 6.79 6.81
C SER A 191 -15.89 6.71 7.78
N ASP A 192 -16.71 5.64 7.71
CA ASP A 192 -17.80 5.40 8.65
C ASP A 192 -17.28 5.13 10.06
N TRP A 193 -16.25 4.29 10.20
CA TRP A 193 -15.69 3.95 11.51
C TRP A 193 -14.97 5.13 12.14
N ILE A 194 -14.22 5.90 11.37
CA ILE A 194 -13.60 7.15 11.85
C ILE A 194 -14.68 8.10 12.37
N LYS A 195 -15.73 8.33 11.57
CA LYS A 195 -16.80 9.29 11.90
C LYS A 195 -17.62 8.85 13.11
N LYS A 196 -18.03 7.58 13.19
CA LYS A 196 -18.68 7.02 14.39
C LYS A 196 -17.76 7.03 15.60
N GLY A 197 -16.46 6.86 15.38
CA GLY A 197 -15.45 6.93 16.43
C GLY A 197 -15.45 8.28 17.12
N TYR A 198 -15.62 9.39 16.38
CA TYR A 198 -15.69 10.74 16.96
C TYR A 198 -16.81 10.92 17.99
N GLN A 199 -17.89 10.14 17.90
CA GLN A 199 -19.00 10.19 18.85
C GLN A 199 -18.71 9.42 20.16
N LEU A 200 -17.67 8.57 20.19
CA LEU A 200 -17.42 7.61 21.27
C LEU A 200 -16.26 7.98 22.19
N GLY A 201 -15.48 9.02 21.89
CA GLY A 201 -14.28 9.34 22.65
C GLY A 201 -14.01 10.83 22.75
N GLU A 202 -13.07 11.17 23.64
CA GLU A 202 -12.55 12.53 23.76
C GLU A 202 -11.84 12.92 22.46
N VAL A 203 -12.47 13.83 21.72
CA VAL A 203 -11.87 14.49 20.57
C VAL A 203 -11.45 15.87 21.03
N ALA A 204 -10.18 16.24 20.80
CA ALA A 204 -9.65 17.53 21.25
C ALA A 204 -10.44 18.72 20.67
N ASN A 205 -11.01 18.56 19.47
CA ASN A 205 -11.83 19.57 18.81
C ASN A 205 -13.12 18.94 18.26
N LYS A 206 -14.22 19.05 19.03
CA LYS A 206 -15.54 18.50 18.67
C LYS A 206 -16.15 19.19 17.44
N ASP A 207 -16.08 20.51 17.36
CA ASP A 207 -16.60 21.28 16.22
C ASP A 207 -15.99 20.84 14.88
N ARG A 208 -14.69 20.56 14.89
CA ARG A 208 -13.97 20.06 13.72
C ARG A 208 -14.38 18.64 13.36
N ALA A 209 -14.63 17.80 14.37
CA ALA A 209 -15.07 16.42 14.19
C ALA A 209 -16.45 16.34 13.53
N GLU A 210 -17.37 17.23 13.90
CA GLU A 210 -18.72 17.32 13.32
C GLU A 210 -18.68 17.80 11.86
N LYS A 211 -17.84 18.80 11.58
CA LYS A 211 -17.67 19.37 10.23
C LYS A 211 -16.95 18.44 9.26
N LEU A 212 -16.23 17.42 9.74
CA LEU A 212 -15.55 16.45 8.88
C LEU A 212 -16.57 15.55 8.18
N SER A 213 -16.71 15.76 6.86
CA SER A 213 -17.50 14.89 6.01
C SER A 213 -16.77 13.57 5.74
N ARG A 214 -17.52 12.50 5.41
CA ARG A 214 -16.91 11.22 4.99
C ARG A 214 -16.04 11.40 3.76
N LEU A 215 -16.47 12.22 2.81
CA LEU A 215 -15.72 12.54 1.60
C LEU A 215 -14.37 13.19 1.94
N THR A 216 -14.35 14.13 2.89
CA THR A 216 -13.11 14.76 3.35
C THR A 216 -12.16 13.74 3.97
N ILE A 217 -12.67 12.80 4.77
CA ILE A 217 -11.86 11.70 5.34
C ILE A 217 -11.25 10.87 4.21
N VAL A 218 -12.04 10.50 3.20
CA VAL A 218 -11.54 9.75 2.03
C VAL A 218 -10.45 10.52 1.30
N PHE A 219 -10.63 11.83 1.05
CA PHE A 219 -9.59 12.65 0.44
C PHE A 219 -8.30 12.69 1.28
N ILE A 220 -8.40 12.79 2.61
CA ILE A 220 -7.23 12.77 3.49
C ILE A 220 -6.51 11.41 3.40
N LEU A 221 -7.25 10.30 3.46
CA LEU A 221 -6.69 8.95 3.30
C LEU A 221 -6.00 8.79 1.94
N MET A 222 -6.60 9.31 0.87
CA MET A 222 -6.02 9.24 -0.47
C MET A 222 -4.74 10.07 -0.61
N ARG A 223 -4.71 11.27 -0.01
CA ARG A 223 -3.48 12.08 0.05
C ARG A 223 -2.39 11.39 0.86
N LEU A 224 -2.75 10.73 1.96
CA LEU A 224 -1.79 9.92 2.73
C LEU A 224 -1.16 8.81 1.86
N VAL A 225 -1.97 8.07 1.11
CA VAL A 225 -1.48 6.98 0.27
C VAL A 225 -0.69 7.50 -0.94
N PHE A 226 -1.28 8.35 -1.78
CA PHE A 226 -0.70 8.72 -3.07
C PHE A 226 0.29 9.88 -3.04
N ILE A 227 0.13 10.84 -2.11
CA ILE A 227 1.07 11.96 -2.02
C ILE A 227 2.20 11.59 -1.06
N HIS A 228 1.85 11.16 0.14
CA HIS A 228 2.85 10.91 1.17
C HIS A 228 3.56 9.57 0.95
N CYS A 229 2.88 8.43 0.91
CA CYS A 229 3.57 7.14 0.78
C CYS A 229 4.25 6.95 -0.58
N LEU A 230 3.53 7.18 -1.70
CA LEU A 230 4.11 7.07 -3.04
C LEU A 230 5.17 8.14 -3.31
N GLY A 231 4.92 9.40 -2.93
CA GLY A 231 5.92 10.47 -3.07
C GLY A 231 7.20 10.15 -2.29
N SER A 232 7.08 9.64 -1.07
CA SER A 232 8.23 9.16 -0.29
C SER A 232 8.97 8.01 -0.97
N ALA A 233 8.26 7.04 -1.55
CA ALA A 233 8.87 5.93 -2.28
C ALA A 233 9.66 6.41 -3.52
N ILE A 234 9.11 7.38 -4.26
CA ILE A 234 9.79 8.01 -5.41
C ILE A 234 11.06 8.72 -4.95
N VAL A 235 10.98 9.55 -3.90
CA VAL A 235 12.15 10.25 -3.35
C VAL A 235 13.22 9.27 -2.89
N ALA A 236 12.85 8.21 -2.17
CA ALA A 236 13.79 7.17 -1.75
C ALA A 236 14.49 6.52 -2.96
N SER A 237 13.72 6.15 -3.99
CA SER A 237 14.27 5.57 -5.23
C SER A 237 15.24 6.52 -5.95
N LEU A 238 14.88 7.80 -6.07
CA LEU A 238 15.72 8.81 -6.71
C LEU A 238 17.02 9.03 -5.94
N LEU A 239 16.98 9.05 -4.60
CA LEU A 239 18.18 9.18 -3.78
C LEU A 239 19.11 7.98 -3.97
N ILE A 240 18.58 6.76 -3.98
CA ILE A 240 19.37 5.54 -4.22
C ILE A 240 20.06 5.62 -5.59
N HIS A 241 19.30 5.92 -6.65
CA HIS A 241 19.87 6.08 -8.00
C HIS A 241 20.93 7.19 -8.08
N GLY A 242 20.66 8.33 -7.43
CA GLY A 242 21.57 9.47 -7.39
C GLY A 242 22.90 9.11 -6.75
N PHE A 243 22.89 8.44 -5.59
CA PHE A 243 24.11 8.01 -4.92
C PHE A 243 24.80 6.84 -5.64
N THR A 244 24.05 5.91 -6.24
CA THR A 244 24.64 4.85 -7.07
C THR A 244 25.41 5.44 -8.24
N LYS A 245 24.85 6.45 -8.93
CA LYS A 245 25.51 7.14 -10.04
C LYS A 245 26.70 7.97 -9.57
N LEU A 246 26.57 8.66 -8.44
CA LEU A 246 27.64 9.50 -7.89
C LEU A 246 28.87 8.70 -7.43
N LEU A 247 28.64 7.53 -6.82
CA LEU A 247 29.69 6.72 -6.20
C LEU A 247 30.12 5.53 -7.06
N ASN A 248 29.48 5.35 -8.22
CA ASN A 248 29.65 4.19 -9.10
C ASN A 248 29.57 2.84 -8.35
N SER A 249 28.73 2.77 -7.31
CA SER A 249 28.59 1.61 -6.43
C SER A 249 27.14 1.45 -6.00
N THR A 250 26.54 0.32 -6.37
CA THR A 250 25.16 -0.02 -6.01
C THR A 250 25.01 -0.12 -4.49
N ALA A 251 25.92 -0.82 -3.81
CA ALA A 251 25.85 -1.02 -2.36
C ALA A 251 25.91 0.31 -1.59
N LEU A 252 26.84 1.19 -1.94
CA LEU A 252 26.95 2.50 -1.28
C LEU A 252 25.75 3.40 -1.62
N GLY A 253 25.24 3.31 -2.84
CA GLY A 253 24.03 4.03 -3.26
C GLY A 253 22.80 3.65 -2.43
N TRP A 254 22.61 2.37 -2.16
CA TRP A 254 21.54 1.89 -1.28
C TRP A 254 21.71 2.39 0.16
N ILE A 255 22.90 2.22 0.74
CA ILE A 255 23.16 2.60 2.14
C ILE A 255 22.94 4.10 2.33
N LEU A 256 23.61 4.93 1.52
CA LEU A 256 23.55 6.38 1.67
C LEU A 256 22.19 6.95 1.24
N GLY A 257 21.60 6.42 0.17
CA GLY A 257 20.26 6.82 -0.28
C GLY A 257 19.21 6.58 0.79
N LEU A 258 19.21 5.40 1.42
CA LEU A 258 18.29 5.09 2.51
C LEU A 258 18.57 5.91 3.77
N LEU A 259 19.85 6.08 4.16
CA LEU A 259 20.20 6.88 5.33
C LEU A 259 19.74 8.33 5.17
N VAL A 260 20.03 8.96 4.04
CA VAL A 260 19.58 10.33 3.74
C VAL A 260 18.07 10.40 3.69
N PHE A 261 17.41 9.42 3.06
CA PHE A 261 15.95 9.35 3.03
C PHE A 261 15.34 9.27 4.44
N ILE A 262 15.87 8.43 5.33
CA ILE A 262 15.39 8.29 6.71
C ILE A 262 15.54 9.61 7.47
N VAL A 263 16.68 10.30 7.32
CA VAL A 263 16.92 11.61 7.93
C VAL A 263 15.90 12.63 7.41
N LEU A 264 15.70 12.71 6.10
CA LEU A 264 14.72 13.61 5.49
C LEU A 264 13.29 13.28 5.94
N LEU A 265 12.92 12.00 5.96
CA LEU A 265 11.61 11.53 6.41
C LEU A 265 11.35 11.93 7.86
N TYR A 266 12.34 11.73 8.74
CA TYR A 266 12.24 12.10 10.14
C TYR A 266 12.06 13.61 10.32
N PHE A 267 12.93 14.44 9.72
CA PHE A 267 12.87 15.89 9.92
C PHE A 267 11.68 16.55 9.23
N ILE A 268 11.37 16.14 8.00
CA ILE A 268 10.33 16.77 7.19
C ILE A 268 8.97 16.20 7.57
N MET A 269 8.79 14.88 7.53
CA MET A 269 7.45 14.28 7.64
C MET A 269 7.02 13.99 9.07
N ILE A 270 7.94 13.60 9.96
CA ILE A 270 7.60 13.23 11.33
C ILE A 270 7.73 14.43 12.28
N LYS A 271 8.85 15.16 12.24
CA LYS A 271 9.15 16.24 13.20
C LYS A 271 8.51 17.57 12.83
N ARG A 272 8.64 18.02 11.58
CA ARG A 272 8.16 19.35 11.14
C ARG A 272 6.71 19.34 10.65
N LEU A 273 6.32 18.33 9.88
CA LEU A 273 4.97 18.22 9.33
C LEU A 273 4.06 17.26 10.10
N GLY A 274 4.61 16.43 11.00
CA GLY A 274 3.92 15.42 11.80
C GLY A 274 2.67 14.90 11.13
N LEU A 275 2.82 14.34 9.91
CA LEU A 275 1.75 14.07 8.94
C LEU A 275 0.47 14.84 9.26
N TRP A 276 0.47 16.14 8.97
CA TRP A 276 -0.62 17.06 9.29
C TRP A 276 -2.00 16.47 8.96
N GLU A 277 -2.07 15.71 7.86
CA GLU A 277 -3.21 14.91 7.42
C GLU A 277 -3.68 13.85 8.44
N VAL A 278 -2.77 13.08 9.04
CA VAL A 278 -3.08 12.12 10.12
C VAL A 278 -3.60 12.85 11.36
N ASN A 279 -3.07 14.03 11.69
CA ASN A 279 -3.63 14.84 12.79
C ASN A 279 -5.05 15.32 12.50
N LYS A 280 -5.42 15.55 11.23
CA LYS A 280 -6.80 15.91 10.86
C LYS A 280 -7.79 14.77 11.11
N ILE A 281 -7.34 13.52 11.08
CA ILE A 281 -8.16 12.33 11.33
C ILE A 281 -8.11 11.93 12.81
N THR A 282 -6.92 11.96 13.41
CA THR A 282 -6.73 11.48 14.77
C THR A 282 -7.25 12.49 15.80
N LEU A 283 -7.18 13.79 15.52
CA LEU A 283 -7.68 14.87 16.39
C LEU A 283 -7.20 14.73 17.86
N GLN A 284 -5.98 14.23 18.05
CA GLN A 284 -5.36 14.05 19.39
C GLN A 284 -4.66 15.31 19.91
N LYS A 285 -4.58 16.38 19.11
CA LYS A 285 -3.99 17.68 19.45
C LYS A 285 -4.74 18.80 18.75
#